data_AF-A0A831PRD8-F1
#
_entry.id   AF-A0A831PRD8-F1
#
_cell.length_a   1.000
_cell.length_b   1.000
_cell.length_c   1.000
_cell.angle_alpha   90.00
_cell.angle_beta   90.00
_cell.angle_gamma   90.00
#
_symmetry.space_group_name_H-M   'P 1'
#
loop_
_entity.id
_entity.type
_entity.pdbx_description
1 polymer ?
#
loop_
_entity_poly.entity_id
_entity_poly.type
_entity_poly.pdbx_seq_one_letter_code
_entity_poly.pdbx_strand_id
1 'polypeptide(L)'
;YKVKTFTEKPNLEMAKVFVESGEFFWNSGIFLWSLPAILAAFDTYLSDVSSLFAKGLKLYNTENEVHFINKTYSECQGISIDYGIMEKAQNVFALTADFGWSDLGTWGSLYDNKQKDDEGNVIRGENVLTYDTRNCIVNLSNEKVAVLQGLDGYIVAESNDTLMICRKEDEQQIKQFVTDVRIKKGDSLV
;
A
#
# COMPACT_ATOMS: atom_id res chain seq x y z
N TYR A 1 -21.69 6.13 11.99
CA TYR A 1 -22.37 4.88 12.36
C TYR A 1 -21.51 4.07 13.31
N LYS A 2 -22.09 3.41 14.33
CA LYS A 2 -21.32 2.48 15.18
C LYS A 2 -20.99 1.24 14.36
N VAL A 3 -19.72 0.85 14.33
CA VAL A 3 -19.27 -0.32 13.57
C VAL A 3 -19.65 -1.59 14.33
N LYS A 4 -20.29 -2.55 13.65
CA LYS A 4 -20.67 -3.85 14.22
C LYS A 4 -19.51 -4.85 14.16
N THR A 5 -18.80 -4.85 13.03
CA THR A 5 -17.63 -5.69 12.78
C THR A 5 -16.66 -4.92 11.89
N PHE A 6 -15.37 -5.16 12.10
CA PHE A 6 -14.29 -4.66 11.25
C PHE A 6 -13.51 -5.88 10.77
N THR A 7 -13.16 -5.94 9.49
CA THR A 7 -12.47 -7.09 8.91
C THR A 7 -11.44 -6.59 7.91
N GLU A 8 -10.16 -6.79 8.21
CA GLU A 8 -9.05 -6.43 7.35
C GLU A 8 -8.77 -7.57 6.34
N LYS A 9 -8.76 -7.21 5.05
CA LYS A 9 -8.40 -8.08 3.92
C LYS A 9 -9.11 -9.45 3.95
N PRO A 10 -10.44 -9.49 3.76
CA PRO A 10 -11.19 -10.75 3.66
C PRO A 10 -10.73 -11.57 2.46
N ASN A 11 -10.95 -12.89 2.52
CA ASN A 11 -10.79 -13.74 1.35
C ASN A 11 -11.83 -13.39 0.26
N LEU A 12 -11.61 -13.87 -0.96
CA LEU A 12 -12.44 -13.51 -2.12
C LEU A 12 -13.94 -13.85 -1.92
N GLU A 13 -14.25 -14.97 -1.29
CA GLU A 13 -15.63 -15.39 -1.04
C GLU A 13 -16.34 -14.41 -0.09
N MET A 14 -15.69 -14.08 1.03
CA MET A 14 -16.22 -13.13 2.00
C MET A 14 -16.29 -11.70 1.43
N ALA A 15 -15.33 -11.30 0.60
CA ALA A 15 -15.35 -10.00 -0.09
C ALA A 15 -16.57 -9.84 -1.00
N LYS A 16 -16.96 -10.90 -1.74
CA LYS A 16 -18.18 -10.89 -2.57
C LYS A 16 -19.42 -10.71 -1.72
N VAL A 17 -19.53 -11.45 -0.61
CA VAL A 17 -20.66 -11.33 0.33
C VAL A 17 -20.76 -9.91 0.89
N PHE A 18 -19.63 -9.30 1.26
CA PHE A 18 -19.61 -7.92 1.78
C PHE A 18 -20.16 -6.92 0.77
N VAL A 19 -19.73 -7.01 -0.49
CA VAL A 19 -20.20 -6.13 -1.57
C VAL A 19 -21.68 -6.36 -1.88
N GLU A 20 -22.10 -7.62 -2.00
CA GLU A 20 -23.48 -8.00 -2.34
C GLU A 20 -24.47 -7.60 -1.24
N SER A 21 -24.07 -7.65 0.03
CA SER A 21 -24.93 -7.28 1.15
C SER A 21 -25.28 -5.79 1.19
N GLY A 22 -24.40 -4.92 0.66
CA GLY A 22 -24.53 -3.47 0.79
C GLY A 22 -24.39 -2.93 2.23
N GLU A 23 -24.07 -3.79 3.22
CA GLU A 23 -23.94 -3.41 4.63
C GLU A 23 -22.48 -3.11 5.04
N PHE A 24 -21.52 -3.31 4.13
CA PHE A 24 -20.10 -3.09 4.37
C PHE A 24 -19.59 -1.89 3.57
N PHE A 25 -18.64 -1.18 4.18
CA PHE A 25 -17.93 -0.06 3.57
C PHE A 25 -16.44 -0.36 3.55
N TRP A 26 -15.74 0.16 2.54
CA TRP A 26 -14.28 0.09 2.52
C TRP A 26 -13.67 0.97 3.60
N ASN A 27 -12.66 0.44 4.30
CA ASN A 27 -11.82 1.23 5.19
C ASN A 27 -10.87 2.08 4.34
N SER A 28 -10.93 3.40 4.48
CA SER A 28 -10.07 4.31 3.72
C SER A 28 -8.66 4.45 4.29
N GLY A 29 -8.37 3.83 5.44
CA GLY A 29 -7.11 3.98 6.18
C GLY A 29 -6.97 5.33 6.91
N ILE A 30 -8.06 6.11 6.99
CA ILE A 30 -8.06 7.41 7.69
C ILE A 30 -8.71 7.21 9.05
N PHE A 31 -8.01 7.60 10.11
CA PHE A 31 -8.50 7.46 11.47
C PHE A 31 -8.51 8.80 12.21
N LEU A 32 -9.49 8.94 13.10
CA LEU A 32 -9.60 10.07 14.02
C LEU A 32 -9.89 9.53 15.42
N TRP A 33 -9.04 9.89 16.39
CA TRP A 33 -9.19 9.53 17.78
C TRP A 33 -8.54 10.57 18.69
N SER A 34 -8.89 10.51 19.98
CA SER A 34 -8.16 11.23 21.01
C SER A 34 -6.91 10.44 21.46
N LEU A 35 -5.88 11.14 21.93
CA LEU A 35 -4.69 10.50 22.50
C LEU A 35 -5.02 9.51 23.64
N PRO A 36 -5.89 9.85 24.62
CA PRO A 36 -6.26 8.90 25.67
C PRO A 36 -6.92 7.63 25.13
N ALA A 37 -7.77 7.75 24.11
CA ALA A 37 -8.47 6.60 23.54
C ALA A 37 -7.51 5.65 22.83
N ILE A 38 -6.60 6.17 22.01
CA ILE A 38 -5.65 5.31 21.27
C ILE A 38 -4.60 4.68 22.20
N LEU A 39 -4.11 5.42 23.20
CA LEU A 39 -3.16 4.87 24.19
C LEU A 39 -3.80 3.72 24.98
N ALA A 40 -5.03 3.89 25.46
CA ALA A 40 -5.77 2.82 26.14
C ALA A 40 -6.00 1.60 25.23
N ALA A 41 -6.22 1.82 23.93
CA ALA A 41 -6.34 0.73 22.96
C ALA A 41 -5.01 0.00 22.75
N PHE A 42 -3.87 0.71 22.67
CA PHE A 42 -2.55 0.09 22.66
C PHE A 42 -2.29 -0.72 23.92
N ASP A 43 -2.57 -0.18 25.10
CA ASP A 43 -2.41 -0.89 26.38
C ASP A 43 -3.25 -2.17 26.45
N THR A 44 -4.46 -2.14 25.87
CA THR A 44 -5.41 -3.27 25.91
C THR A 44 -5.10 -4.34 24.87
N TYR A 45 -4.85 -3.94 23.61
CA TYR A 45 -4.82 -4.87 22.47
C TYR A 45 -3.41 -5.13 21.92
N LEU A 46 -2.45 -4.28 22.25
CA LEU A 46 -1.05 -4.32 21.82
C LEU A 46 -0.11 -3.99 22.98
N SER A 47 -0.32 -4.62 24.14
CA SER A 47 0.40 -4.34 25.39
C SER A 47 1.93 -4.45 25.23
N ASP A 48 2.40 -5.34 24.37
CA ASP A 48 3.83 -5.52 24.09
C ASP A 48 4.42 -4.29 23.40
N VAL A 49 3.69 -3.74 22.41
CA VAL A 49 4.07 -2.49 21.73
C VAL A 49 4.04 -1.34 22.74
N SER A 50 2.96 -1.21 23.51
CA SER A 50 2.86 -0.13 24.51
C SER A 50 4.00 -0.18 25.54
N SER A 51 4.29 -1.37 26.07
CA SER A 51 5.35 -1.59 27.07
C SER A 51 6.75 -1.31 26.52
N LEU A 52 6.99 -1.61 25.23
CA LEU A 52 8.25 -1.28 24.56
C LEU A 52 8.46 0.23 24.52
N PHE A 53 7.48 0.99 24.04
CA PHE A 53 7.59 2.45 23.90
C PHE A 53 7.52 3.18 25.25
N ALA A 54 6.81 2.65 26.25
CA ALA A 54 6.76 3.23 27.60
C ALA A 54 8.16 3.39 28.25
N LYS A 55 9.13 2.55 27.89
CA LYS A 55 10.53 2.65 28.35
C LYS A 55 11.20 3.95 27.90
N GLY A 56 10.68 4.58 26.84
CA GLY A 56 11.21 5.80 26.22
C GLY A 56 10.72 7.10 26.82
N LEU A 57 9.79 7.10 27.78
CA LEU A 57 9.13 8.32 28.27
C LEU A 57 10.09 9.43 28.73
N LYS A 58 11.27 9.07 29.25
CA LYS A 58 12.31 10.03 29.69
C LYS A 58 13.36 10.35 28.62
N LEU A 59 13.31 9.65 27.49
CA LEU A 59 14.26 9.75 26.38
C LEU A 59 13.69 10.58 25.22
N TYR A 60 12.38 10.74 25.14
CA TYR A 60 11.75 11.57 24.13
C TYR A 60 12.14 13.05 24.25
N ASN A 61 12.37 13.71 23.12
CA ASN A 61 12.90 15.06 22.97
C ASN A 61 14.30 15.26 23.58
N THR A 62 15.10 14.19 23.65
CA THR A 62 16.50 14.24 24.09
C THR A 62 17.43 13.72 22.98
N GLU A 63 18.74 13.92 23.13
CA GLU A 63 19.75 13.39 22.20
C GLU A 63 19.70 11.86 22.07
N ASN A 64 19.13 11.15 23.05
CA ASN A 64 19.01 9.70 23.06
C ASN A 64 17.77 9.18 22.33
N GLU A 65 16.85 10.05 21.90
CA GLU A 65 15.58 9.64 21.29
C GLU A 65 15.78 8.76 20.06
N VAL A 66 16.60 9.22 19.11
CA VAL A 66 16.82 8.53 17.83
C VAL A 66 17.37 7.12 18.06
N HIS A 67 18.33 6.98 18.97
CA HIS A 67 18.91 5.69 19.31
C HIS A 67 17.87 4.76 19.95
N PHE A 68 17.08 5.28 20.90
CA PHE A 68 16.01 4.53 21.55
C PHE A 68 14.95 4.06 20.55
N ILE A 69 14.48 4.95 19.67
CA ILE A 69 13.48 4.63 18.64
C ILE A 69 13.99 3.53 17.71
N ASN A 70 15.21 3.66 17.18
CA ASN A 70 15.79 2.66 16.28
C ASN A 70 15.89 1.27 16.93
N LYS A 71 16.36 1.22 18.18
CA LYS A 71 16.41 -0.04 18.95
C LYS A 71 15.01 -0.61 19.18
N THR A 72 14.08 0.22 19.64
CA THR A 72 12.71 -0.20 19.95
C THR A 72 11.98 -0.73 18.71
N TYR A 73 12.14 -0.07 17.55
CA TYR A 73 11.58 -0.55 16.29
C TYR A 73 12.17 -1.89 15.84
N SER A 74 13.44 -2.16 16.13
CA SER A 74 14.04 -3.48 15.81
C SER A 74 13.50 -4.63 16.68
N GLU A 75 13.00 -4.31 17.88
CA GLU A 75 12.39 -5.26 18.81
C GLU A 75 10.87 -5.35 18.64
N CYS A 76 10.24 -4.33 18.04
CA CYS A 76 8.79 -4.23 17.88
C CYS A 76 8.30 -5.16 16.77
N GLN A 77 7.31 -6.00 17.09
CA GLN A 77 6.65 -6.82 16.08
C GLN A 77 5.88 -5.95 15.08
N GLY A 78 6.07 -6.22 13.79
CA GLY A 78 5.30 -5.58 12.74
C GLY A 78 3.84 -6.06 12.74
N ILE A 79 2.92 -5.16 13.08
CA ILE A 79 1.47 -5.39 13.03
C ILE A 79 0.77 -4.11 12.58
N SER A 80 -0.25 -4.24 11.71
CA SER A 80 -1.05 -3.07 11.31
C SER A 80 -2.00 -2.66 12.43
N ILE A 81 -2.40 -1.39 12.42
CA ILE A 81 -3.38 -0.89 13.38
C ILE A 81 -4.77 -1.53 13.16
N ASP A 82 -5.08 -1.91 11.92
CA ASP A 82 -6.31 -2.59 11.55
C ASP A 82 -6.45 -3.93 12.29
N TYR A 83 -5.45 -4.81 12.18
CA TYR A 83 -5.42 -6.09 12.91
C TYR A 83 -5.16 -5.93 14.40
N GLY A 84 -4.25 -5.03 14.75
CA GLY A 84 -3.77 -4.88 16.12
C GLY A 84 -4.84 -4.30 17.05
N ILE A 85 -5.63 -3.34 16.55
CA ILE A 85 -6.59 -2.56 17.34
C ILE A 85 -7.99 -2.60 16.73
N MET A 86 -8.15 -2.25 15.44
CA MET A 86 -9.48 -1.95 14.88
C MET A 86 -10.42 -3.16 14.84
N GLU A 87 -9.93 -4.36 14.56
CA GLU A 87 -10.72 -5.60 14.61
C GLU A 87 -11.20 -5.98 16.02
N LYS A 88 -10.52 -5.49 17.06
CA LYS A 88 -10.77 -5.87 18.47
C LYS A 88 -11.51 -4.79 19.25
N ALA A 89 -11.36 -3.52 18.86
CA ALA A 89 -11.91 -2.39 19.56
C ALA A 89 -13.45 -2.35 19.47
N GLN A 90 -14.12 -2.13 20.62
CA GLN A 90 -15.59 -2.07 20.71
C GLN A 90 -16.18 -0.67 20.53
N ASN A 91 -15.33 0.35 20.50
CA ASN A 91 -15.68 1.77 20.43
C ASN A 91 -15.37 2.39 19.06
N VAL A 92 -15.54 1.61 17.98
CA VAL A 92 -15.28 2.05 16.61
C VAL A 92 -16.54 2.65 15.98
N PHE A 93 -16.37 3.80 15.33
CA PHE A 93 -17.40 4.49 14.57
C PHE A 93 -16.89 4.83 13.18
N ALA A 94 -17.71 4.62 12.15
CA ALA A 94 -17.40 4.93 10.76
C ALA A 94 -18.20 6.16 10.29
N LEU A 95 -17.53 7.09 9.62
CA LEU A 95 -18.16 8.16 8.86
C LEU A 95 -18.03 7.81 7.37
N THR A 96 -19.16 7.63 6.70
CA THR A 96 -19.20 7.39 5.25
C THR A 96 -18.88 8.69 4.53
N ALA A 97 -18.07 8.62 3.48
CA ALA A 97 -17.70 9.79 2.71
C ALA A 97 -18.00 9.57 1.22
N ASP A 98 -18.42 10.65 0.57
CA ASP A 98 -18.72 10.69 -0.86
C ASP A 98 -17.73 11.62 -1.56
N PHE A 99 -16.52 11.11 -1.74
CA PHE A 99 -15.47 11.75 -2.52
C PHE A 99 -14.72 10.68 -3.32
N GLY A 100 -14.12 11.06 -4.44
CA GLY A 100 -13.27 10.16 -5.21
C GLY A 100 -12.11 9.68 -4.36
N TRP A 101 -12.14 8.41 -3.96
CA TRP A 101 -11.10 7.78 -3.15
C TRP A 101 -10.49 6.62 -3.92
N SER A 102 -9.16 6.56 -3.91
CA SER A 102 -8.37 5.46 -4.44
C SER A 102 -7.16 5.29 -3.55
N ASP A 103 -6.87 4.06 -3.13
CA ASP A 103 -5.58 3.75 -2.54
C ASP A 103 -4.52 3.82 -3.66
N LEU A 104 -3.79 4.95 -3.71
CA LEU A 104 -2.72 5.20 -4.67
C LEU A 104 -1.49 4.37 -4.26
N GLY A 105 -1.59 3.06 -4.44
CA GLY A 105 -0.53 2.10 -4.10
C GLY A 105 -0.32 0.99 -5.14
N THR A 106 -1.18 0.90 -6.16
CA THR A 106 -1.09 -0.13 -7.20
C THR A 106 -0.96 0.48 -8.60
N TRP A 107 -0.47 -0.33 -9.53
CA TRP A 107 -0.36 0.06 -10.94
C TRP A 107 -1.75 0.16 -11.57
N GLY A 108 -2.70 -0.67 -11.15
CA GLY A 108 -4.12 -0.55 -11.51
C GLY A 108 -4.70 0.82 -11.18
N SER A 109 -4.53 1.29 -9.93
CA SER A 109 -4.98 2.63 -9.52
C SER A 109 -4.36 3.74 -10.39
N LEU A 110 -3.08 3.60 -10.74
CA LEU A 110 -2.41 4.55 -11.63
C LEU A 110 -3.01 4.52 -13.04
N TYR A 111 -3.30 3.34 -13.58
CA TYR A 111 -3.95 3.19 -14.88
C TYR A 111 -5.32 3.85 -14.93
N ASP A 112 -6.15 3.63 -13.90
CA ASP A 112 -7.51 4.14 -13.86
C ASP A 112 -7.58 5.67 -13.75
N ASN A 113 -6.67 6.26 -12.97
CA ASN A 113 -6.66 7.69 -12.68
C ASN A 113 -5.86 8.55 -13.69
N LYS A 114 -5.15 7.93 -14.63
CA LYS A 114 -4.38 8.65 -15.66
C LYS A 114 -5.11 8.72 -16.99
N GLN A 115 -4.82 9.79 -17.73
CA GLN A 115 -5.24 9.95 -19.11
C GLN A 115 -4.59 8.85 -19.95
N LYS A 116 -5.38 8.25 -20.83
CA LYS A 116 -4.99 7.19 -21.75
C LYS A 116 -4.88 7.77 -23.16
N ASP A 117 -4.03 7.18 -23.98
CA ASP A 117 -4.05 7.40 -25.43
C ASP A 117 -5.23 6.66 -26.08
N ASP A 118 -5.33 6.76 -27.42
CA ASP A 118 -6.42 6.15 -28.21
C ASP A 118 -6.45 4.61 -28.14
N GLU A 119 -5.32 3.97 -27.83
CA GLU A 119 -5.19 2.51 -27.69
C GLU A 119 -5.30 2.07 -26.21
N GLY A 120 -5.65 2.99 -25.32
CA GLY A 120 -5.84 2.73 -23.90
C GLY A 120 -4.55 2.71 -23.07
N ASN A 121 -3.41 3.10 -23.62
CA ASN A 121 -2.14 3.08 -22.89
C ASN A 121 -1.97 4.31 -21.99
N VAL A 122 -1.33 4.11 -20.85
CA VAL A 122 -0.83 5.18 -19.99
C VAL A 122 0.68 5.25 -20.18
N ILE A 123 1.17 6.25 -20.91
CA ILE A 123 2.60 6.40 -21.24
C ILE A 123 3.18 7.60 -20.50
N ARG A 124 4.24 7.34 -19.73
CA ARG A 124 5.13 8.33 -19.13
C ARG A 124 6.54 8.05 -19.62
N GLY A 125 7.06 8.98 -20.42
CA GLY A 125 8.37 8.90 -21.07
C GLY A 125 8.26 9.53 -22.46
N GLU A 126 9.16 10.45 -22.79
CA GLU A 126 9.09 11.19 -24.06
C GLU A 126 9.52 10.35 -25.27
N ASN A 127 10.37 9.34 -25.04
CA ASN A 127 11.02 8.55 -26.10
C ASN A 127 10.45 7.12 -26.20
N VAL A 128 9.13 6.99 -26.12
CA VAL A 128 8.43 5.69 -26.22
C VAL A 128 7.70 5.59 -27.56
N LEU A 129 8.05 4.58 -28.35
CA LEU A 129 7.37 4.24 -29.60
C LEU A 129 6.59 2.94 -29.41
N THR A 130 5.31 2.97 -29.75
CA THR A 130 4.40 1.82 -29.61
C THR A 130 3.89 1.36 -30.98
N TYR A 131 3.77 0.05 -31.15
CA TYR A 131 3.22 -0.60 -32.34
C TYR A 131 2.31 -1.75 -31.91
N ASP A 132 1.03 -1.71 -32.25
CA ASP A 132 0.07 -2.75 -31.81
C ASP A 132 0.16 -3.01 -30.28
N THR A 133 0.18 -1.93 -29.50
CA THR A 133 0.31 -1.98 -28.04
C THR A 133 -0.92 -1.35 -27.41
N ARG A 134 -1.58 -2.07 -26.51
CA ARG A 134 -2.90 -1.73 -25.96
C ARG A 134 -2.97 -1.92 -24.46
N ASN A 135 -3.78 -1.10 -23.81
CA ASN A 135 -4.10 -1.22 -22.38
C ASN A 135 -2.89 -1.30 -21.44
N CYS A 136 -1.72 -0.80 -21.88
CA CYS A 136 -0.46 -0.90 -21.15
C CYS A 136 -0.22 0.28 -20.23
N ILE A 137 0.62 0.08 -19.23
CA ILE A 137 1.24 1.16 -18.46
C ILE A 137 2.72 1.18 -18.81
N VAL A 138 3.23 2.30 -19.29
CA VAL A 138 4.64 2.49 -19.60
C VAL A 138 5.16 3.65 -18.76
N ASN A 139 6.12 3.40 -17.88
CA ASN A 139 6.76 4.40 -17.05
C ASN A 139 8.28 4.25 -17.16
N LEU A 140 8.87 5.00 -18.08
CA LEU A 140 10.29 4.97 -18.39
C LEU A 140 10.92 6.34 -18.16
N SER A 141 12.23 6.37 -17.93
CA SER A 141 12.98 7.62 -17.90
C SER A 141 12.98 8.31 -19.27
N ASN A 142 13.09 9.64 -19.30
CA ASN A 142 13.17 10.38 -20.55
C ASN A 142 14.50 10.15 -21.31
N GLU A 143 15.52 9.62 -20.63
CA GLU A 143 16.85 9.37 -21.20
C GLU A 143 16.88 8.14 -22.11
N LYS A 144 15.89 7.24 -21.98
CA LYS A 144 15.88 5.96 -22.68
C LYS A 144 14.87 5.95 -23.82
N VAL A 145 15.30 5.48 -24.98
CA VAL A 145 14.41 5.18 -26.10
C VAL A 145 13.89 3.76 -25.95
N ALA A 146 12.56 3.59 -25.99
CA ALA A 146 11.92 2.29 -25.95
C ALA A 146 11.00 2.09 -27.16
N VAL A 147 11.05 0.88 -27.72
CA VAL A 147 10.15 0.45 -28.79
C VAL A 147 9.39 -0.77 -28.28
N LEU A 148 8.07 -0.64 -28.20
CA LEU A 148 7.17 -1.67 -27.69
C LEU A 148 6.28 -2.16 -28.83
N GLN A 149 6.18 -3.47 -29.01
CA GLN A 149 5.36 -4.06 -30.05
C GLN A 149 4.54 -5.25 -29.52
N GLY A 150 3.25 -5.30 -29.83
CA GLY A 150 2.40 -6.47 -29.56
C GLY A 150 2.06 -6.70 -28.10
N LEU A 151 2.23 -5.70 -27.24
CA LEU A 151 1.89 -5.81 -25.81
C LEU A 151 0.42 -5.45 -25.60
N ASP A 152 -0.34 -6.32 -24.94
CA ASP A 152 -1.70 -6.00 -24.48
C ASP A 152 -1.82 -6.26 -22.98
N GLY A 153 -2.14 -5.22 -22.21
CA GLY A 153 -2.35 -5.34 -20.77
C GLY A 153 -1.06 -5.59 -19.97
N TYR A 154 0.07 -5.00 -20.38
CA TYR A 154 1.35 -5.08 -19.66
C TYR A 154 1.72 -3.81 -18.91
N ILE A 155 2.52 -3.96 -17.86
CA ILE A 155 3.24 -2.90 -17.15
C ILE A 155 4.69 -2.97 -17.61
N VAL A 156 5.22 -1.84 -18.09
CA VAL A 156 6.62 -1.63 -18.45
C VAL A 156 7.12 -0.47 -17.59
N ALA A 157 7.94 -0.76 -16.59
CA ALA A 157 8.39 0.23 -15.61
C ALA A 157 9.90 0.15 -15.36
N GLU A 158 10.54 1.31 -15.24
CA GLU A 158 11.97 1.41 -14.97
C GLU A 158 12.26 2.12 -13.65
N SER A 159 13.21 1.60 -12.87
CA SER A 159 13.77 2.23 -11.67
C SER A 159 15.15 1.66 -11.35
N ASN A 160 16.10 2.49 -10.91
CA ASN A 160 17.43 2.08 -10.42
C ASN A 160 18.11 1.00 -11.30
N ASP A 161 18.20 1.26 -12.61
CA ASP A 161 18.73 0.35 -13.64
C ASP A 161 17.97 -0.98 -13.84
N THR A 162 16.83 -1.16 -13.19
CA THR A 162 15.94 -2.30 -13.38
C THR A 162 14.77 -1.93 -14.29
N LEU A 163 14.59 -2.72 -15.34
CA LEU A 163 13.39 -2.71 -16.18
C LEU A 163 12.49 -3.89 -15.81
N MET A 164 11.28 -3.59 -15.37
CA MET A 164 10.24 -4.57 -15.09
C MET A 164 9.22 -4.59 -16.23
N ILE A 165 8.96 -5.79 -16.75
CA ILE A 165 7.89 -6.05 -17.72
C ILE A 165 7.04 -7.20 -17.20
N CYS A 166 5.79 -6.93 -16.84
CA CYS A 166 4.87 -7.95 -16.33
C CYS A 166 3.44 -7.69 -16.79
N ARG A 167 2.57 -8.70 -16.69
CA ARG A 167 1.15 -8.51 -16.97
C ARG A 167 0.51 -7.65 -15.88
N LYS A 168 -0.37 -6.74 -16.29
CA LYS A 168 -1.08 -5.83 -15.39
C LYS A 168 -1.99 -6.57 -14.42
N GLU A 169 -2.63 -7.65 -14.85
CA GLU A 169 -3.46 -8.51 -14.01
C GLU A 169 -2.68 -9.22 -12.88
N ASP A 170 -1.36 -9.39 -13.05
CA ASP A 170 -0.47 -10.04 -12.10
C ASP A 170 0.25 -9.06 -11.16
N GLU A 171 -0.21 -7.80 -11.06
CA GLU A 171 0.48 -6.73 -10.31
C GLU A 171 0.78 -7.08 -8.84
N GLN A 172 0.00 -7.96 -8.23
CA GLN A 172 0.19 -8.40 -6.85
C GLN A 172 1.53 -9.15 -6.65
N GLN A 173 2.07 -9.75 -7.72
CA GLN A 173 3.35 -10.47 -7.69
C GLN A 173 4.56 -9.54 -7.70
N ILE A 174 4.39 -8.24 -7.98
CA ILE A 174 5.50 -7.28 -8.09
C ILE A 174 6.34 -7.21 -6.81
N LYS A 175 5.70 -7.30 -5.63
CA LYS A 175 6.40 -7.33 -4.34
C LYS A 175 7.38 -8.51 -4.24
N GLN A 176 6.98 -9.67 -4.79
CA GLN A 176 7.85 -10.83 -4.86
C GLN A 176 9.01 -10.60 -5.82
N PHE A 177 8.76 -10.05 -7.01
CA PHE A 177 9.83 -9.77 -7.99
C PHE A 177 10.86 -8.81 -7.42
N VAL A 178 10.41 -7.75 -6.76
CA VAL A 178 11.25 -6.77 -6.05
C VAL A 178 12.12 -7.46 -4.99
N THR A 179 11.53 -8.33 -4.18
CA THR A 179 12.25 -9.08 -3.14
C THR A 179 13.30 -10.01 -3.75
N ASP A 180 12.94 -10.71 -4.82
CA ASP A 180 13.83 -11.61 -5.55
C ASP A 180 15.03 -10.88 -6.16
N VAL A 181 14.83 -9.68 -6.72
CA VAL A 181 15.92 -8.86 -7.26
C VAL A 181 16.87 -8.44 -6.15
N ARG A 182 16.37 -7.97 -5.00
CA ARG A 182 17.21 -7.63 -3.84
C ARG A 182 18.09 -8.80 -3.41
N ILE A 183 17.49 -9.98 -3.26
CA ILE A 183 18.20 -11.20 -2.82
C ILE A 183 19.23 -11.67 -3.86
N LYS A 184 18.86 -11.70 -5.15
CA LYS A 184 19.67 -12.34 -6.20
C LYS A 184 20.68 -11.39 -6.85
N LYS A 185 20.42 -10.09 -6.84
CA LYS A 185 21.17 -9.07 -7.61
C LYS A 185 21.67 -7.90 -6.75
N GLY A 186 21.19 -7.75 -5.53
CA GLY A 186 21.62 -6.73 -4.57
C GLY A 186 20.64 -5.55 -4.47
N ASP A 187 20.72 -4.82 -3.36
CA ASP A 187 19.76 -3.77 -3.01
C ASP A 187 19.85 -2.51 -3.87
N SER A 188 20.96 -2.30 -4.60
CA SER A 188 21.15 -1.09 -5.41
C SER A 188 20.27 -1.02 -6.67
N LEU A 189 19.56 -2.10 -6.99
CA LEU A 189 18.80 -2.26 -8.24
C LEU A 189 17.28 -2.14 -8.05
N VAL A 190 16.82 -1.73 -6.87
CA VAL A 190 15.39 -1.68 -6.50
C VAL A 190 15.04 -0.33 -5.92
#